data_AF-A0A2E9JKE9-F1
#
_entry.id   AF-A0A2E9JKE9-F1
#
_cell.length_a   1.000
_cell.length_b   1.000
_cell.length_c   1.000
_cell.angle_alpha   90.00
_cell.angle_beta   90.00
_cell.angle_gamma   90.00
#
_symmetry.space_group_name_H-M   'P 1'
#
loop_
_entity.id
_entity.type
_entity.pdbx_description
1 polymer ?
#
loop_
_entity_poly.entity_id
_entity_poly.type
_entity_poly.pdbx_seq_one_letter_code
_entity_poly.pdbx_strand_id
1 'polypeptide(L)'
;MNIFLILRKLFRQKEKADNLVEDPLISSILNSYNLVLDDLEKQNIENECKTLSSLRGIVVKSGSDMHKAACIPLIHNGLFSAARLSIIQGDYNSAIGHLLKAKSLLKWPTILYALGFSYKSLKDYKNAKDYFKQALETYDTRENLLIELMPSFSKEMVMAARDILDLEVLGYKEIGLIAMSFDKDALQEAVIEIESLLK
;
A
#
# COMPACT_ATOMS: atom_id res chain seq x y z
N MET A 1 -13.82 -23.03 13.69
CA MET A 1 -13.72 -21.94 14.68
C MET A 1 -14.13 -20.65 13.99
N ASN A 2 -15.20 -19.99 14.44
CA ASN A 2 -15.87 -18.93 13.66
C ASN A 2 -15.15 -17.59 13.86
N ILE A 3 -14.34 -17.18 12.87
CA ILE A 3 -13.52 -15.96 12.87
C ILE A 3 -14.34 -14.72 13.26
N PHE A 4 -15.61 -14.66 12.83
CA PHE A 4 -16.55 -13.59 13.18
C PHE A 4 -16.77 -13.41 14.70
N LEU A 5 -16.79 -14.51 15.48
CA LEU A 5 -17.00 -14.46 16.93
C LEU A 5 -15.75 -14.00 17.70
N ILE A 6 -14.57 -14.29 17.15
CA ILE A 6 -13.29 -13.84 17.70
C ILE A 6 -13.14 -12.34 17.48
N LEU A 7 -13.40 -11.88 16.25
CA LEU A 7 -13.36 -10.46 15.88
C LEU A 7 -14.33 -9.63 16.75
N ARG A 8 -15.57 -10.08 16.93
CA ARG A 8 -16.61 -9.36 17.71
C ARG A 8 -16.29 -9.19 19.20
N LYS A 9 -15.47 -10.08 19.79
CA LYS A 9 -14.98 -9.95 21.17
C LYS A 9 -13.79 -9.00 21.30
N LEU A 10 -12.99 -8.84 20.23
CA LEU A 10 -11.80 -8.00 20.23
C LEU A 10 -12.12 -6.51 20.01
N PHE A 11 -13.23 -6.17 19.35
CA PHE A 11 -13.67 -4.79 19.08
C PHE A 11 -14.21 -3.99 20.30
N ARG A 12 -14.21 -4.54 21.53
CA ARG A 12 -14.83 -3.88 22.70
C ARG A 12 -13.92 -2.99 23.55
N GLN A 13 -12.63 -2.90 23.27
CA GLN A 13 -11.71 -2.06 24.07
C GLN A 13 -11.15 -0.94 23.21
N LYS A 14 -11.71 0.26 23.42
CA LYS A 14 -11.36 1.49 22.73
C LYS A 14 -10.48 2.30 23.69
N GLU A 15 -9.17 2.30 23.48
CA GLU A 15 -8.23 3.13 24.25
C GLU A 15 -7.52 4.14 23.36
N LYS A 16 -7.11 5.23 24.00
CA LYS A 16 -6.72 6.54 23.46
C LYS A 16 -5.67 6.44 22.35
N ALA A 17 -5.88 7.20 21.28
CA ALA A 17 -4.95 7.33 20.17
C ALA A 17 -3.87 8.36 20.54
N ASP A 18 -2.80 7.90 21.15
CA ASP A 18 -1.54 8.66 21.21
C ASP A 18 -0.88 8.65 19.82
N ASN A 19 0.01 9.62 19.53
CA ASN A 19 0.72 9.80 18.25
C ASN A 19 1.30 8.46 17.73
N LEU A 20 0.63 7.85 16.75
CA LEU A 20 0.98 6.51 16.25
C LEU A 20 2.31 6.49 15.48
N VAL A 21 2.76 7.60 14.92
CA VAL A 21 4.07 7.70 14.26
C VAL A 21 5.22 7.54 15.26
N GLU A 22 4.98 7.86 16.54
CA GLU A 22 5.93 7.65 17.63
C GLU A 22 5.90 6.21 18.18
N ASP A 23 5.08 5.33 17.60
CA ASP A 23 5.11 3.90 17.95
C ASP A 23 6.52 3.34 17.67
N PRO A 24 7.20 2.74 18.68
CA PRO A 24 8.55 2.22 18.53
C PRO A 24 8.70 1.22 17.39
N LEU A 25 7.64 0.50 17.05
CA LEU A 25 7.65 -0.46 15.95
C LEU A 25 7.58 0.24 14.58
N ILE A 26 6.73 1.26 14.43
CA ILE A 26 6.70 2.08 13.22
C ILE A 26 8.07 2.73 13.02
N SER A 27 8.65 3.30 14.08
CA SER A 27 10.01 3.84 14.06
C SER A 27 11.05 2.79 13.65
N SER A 28 10.96 1.57 14.18
CA SER A 28 11.85 0.47 13.80
C SER A 28 11.71 0.07 12.32
N ILE A 29 10.50 0.06 11.77
CA ILE A 29 10.25 -0.25 10.36
C ILE A 29 10.80 0.87 9.48
N LEU A 30 10.51 2.14 9.79
CA LEU A 30 11.03 3.26 9.03
C LEU A 30 12.57 3.24 8.98
N ASN A 31 13.22 2.95 10.10
CA ASN A 31 14.66 2.79 10.16
C ASN A 31 15.18 1.61 9.31
N SER A 32 14.51 0.45 9.35
CA SER A 32 14.96 -0.72 8.56
C SER A 32 14.86 -0.51 7.06
N TYR A 33 13.95 0.35 6.60
CA TYR A 33 13.78 0.72 5.19
C TYR A 33 14.44 2.06 4.84
N ASN A 34 15.16 2.70 5.78
CA ASN A 34 15.77 4.01 5.63
C ASN A 34 14.78 5.09 5.11
N LEU A 35 13.56 5.09 5.66
CA LEU A 35 12.49 5.99 5.29
C LEU A 35 12.45 7.20 6.21
N VAL A 36 12.46 8.38 5.60
CA VAL A 36 12.18 9.66 6.28
C VAL A 36 10.83 10.16 5.80
N LEU A 37 9.92 10.38 6.74
CA LEU A 37 8.56 10.82 6.46
C LEU A 37 8.43 12.35 6.53
N ASP A 38 7.80 12.94 5.52
CA ASP A 38 7.31 14.32 5.58
C ASP A 38 6.01 14.40 6.39
N ASP A 39 5.52 15.62 6.64
CA ASP A 39 4.35 15.81 7.50
C ASP A 39 3.04 15.32 6.87
N LEU A 40 2.93 15.35 5.54
CA LEU A 40 1.77 14.83 4.82
C LEU A 40 1.74 13.29 4.91
N GLU A 41 2.88 12.63 4.75
CA GLU A 41 3.03 11.19 4.88
C GLU A 41 2.70 10.74 6.31
N LYS A 42 3.22 11.42 7.33
CA LYS A 42 2.89 11.15 8.74
C LYS A 42 1.39 11.26 8.98
N GLN A 43 0.77 12.36 8.54
CA GLN A 43 -0.66 12.59 8.71
C GLN A 43 -1.49 11.49 8.04
N ASN A 44 -1.14 11.07 6.83
CA ASN A 44 -1.85 10.02 6.13
C ASN A 44 -1.67 8.66 6.82
N ILE A 45 -0.46 8.31 7.25
CA ILE A 45 -0.21 7.07 8.01
C ILE A 45 -1.02 7.06 9.31
N GLU A 46 -1.08 8.17 10.04
CA GLU A 46 -1.92 8.27 11.24
C GLU A 46 -3.40 8.07 10.96
N ASN A 47 -3.89 8.59 9.83
CA ASN A 47 -5.28 8.40 9.43
C ASN A 47 -5.58 6.93 9.10
N GLU A 48 -4.70 6.26 8.34
CA GLU A 48 -4.81 4.81 8.10
C GLU A 48 -4.76 4.02 9.42
N CYS A 49 -3.85 4.38 10.33
CA CYS A 49 -3.75 3.74 11.64
C CYS A 49 -4.99 3.97 12.52
N LYS A 50 -5.66 5.13 12.43
CA LYS A 50 -6.93 5.39 13.15
C LYS A 50 -8.04 4.47 12.65
N THR A 51 -8.08 4.18 11.35
CA THR A 51 -9.03 3.21 10.78
C THR A 51 -8.75 1.79 11.31
N LEU A 52 -7.47 1.41 11.43
CA LEU A 52 -7.05 0.14 12.02
C LEU A 52 -6.99 0.10 13.57
N SER A 53 -7.25 1.19 14.30
CA SER A 53 -7.33 1.17 15.77
C SER A 53 -8.42 0.21 16.27
N SER A 54 -9.40 -0.07 15.42
CA SER A 54 -10.39 -1.13 15.58
C SER A 54 -9.78 -2.55 15.58
N LEU A 55 -8.65 -2.77 14.90
CA LEU A 55 -7.93 -4.04 14.76
C LEU A 55 -6.77 -4.20 15.76
N ARG A 56 -6.37 -3.14 16.50
CA ARG A 56 -5.25 -3.15 17.46
C ARG A 56 -5.35 -4.29 18.50
N GLY A 57 -6.58 -4.67 18.89
CA GLY A 57 -6.83 -5.80 19.79
C GLY A 57 -6.46 -7.19 19.22
N ILE A 58 -6.40 -7.34 17.90
CA ILE A 58 -5.99 -8.57 17.19
C ILE A 58 -4.47 -8.68 17.15
N VAL A 59 -3.79 -7.56 16.88
CA VAL A 59 -2.34 -7.53 16.66
C VAL A 59 -1.58 -7.79 17.96
N VAL A 60 -1.98 -7.17 19.08
CA VAL A 60 -1.31 -7.28 20.40
C VAL A 60 -1.13 -8.73 20.90
N LYS A 61 -1.98 -9.67 20.47
CA LYS A 61 -1.94 -11.08 20.94
C LYS A 61 -0.99 -12.01 20.18
N SER A 62 -0.35 -11.54 19.12
CA SER A 62 0.20 -12.43 18.07
C SER A 62 1.72 -12.34 17.83
N GLY A 63 2.46 -11.73 18.76
CA GLY A 63 3.92 -11.63 18.68
C GLY A 63 4.43 -10.52 17.73
N SER A 64 5.74 -10.30 17.71
CA SER A 64 6.40 -9.20 16.97
C SER A 64 6.17 -9.23 15.46
N ASP A 65 6.04 -10.42 14.88
CA ASP A 65 6.04 -10.60 13.42
C ASP A 65 4.70 -10.24 12.79
N MET A 66 3.59 -10.55 13.49
CA MET A 66 2.25 -10.15 13.02
C MET A 66 2.03 -8.63 13.16
N HIS A 67 2.68 -7.98 14.13
CA HIS A 67 2.65 -6.52 14.22
C HIS A 67 3.39 -5.88 13.05
N LYS A 68 4.59 -6.35 12.69
CA LYS A 68 5.32 -5.84 11.51
C LYS A 68 4.51 -6.00 10.23
N ALA A 69 3.90 -7.16 10.07
CA ALA A 69 3.08 -7.45 8.90
C ALA A 69 1.78 -6.62 8.81
N ALA A 70 1.27 -6.10 9.93
CA ALA A 70 0.17 -5.15 9.93
C ALA A 70 0.66 -3.71 9.66
N CYS A 71 1.82 -3.33 10.20
CA CYS A 71 2.38 -1.99 10.07
C CYS A 71 2.97 -1.68 8.70
N ILE A 72 3.56 -2.66 7.99
CA ILE A 72 4.12 -2.43 6.65
C ILE A 72 3.04 -2.02 5.63
N PRO A 73 1.91 -2.75 5.48
CA PRO A 73 0.80 -2.32 4.63
C PRO A 73 0.21 -0.97 5.01
N LEU A 74 0.16 -0.66 6.32
CA LEU A 74 -0.27 0.65 6.83
C LEU A 74 0.60 1.79 6.31
N ILE A 75 1.91 1.70 6.54
CA ILE A 75 2.87 2.73 6.12
C ILE A 75 2.82 2.86 4.60
N HIS A 76 2.77 1.72 3.91
CA HIS A 76 2.60 1.67 2.46
C HIS A 76 1.34 2.41 1.99
N ASN A 77 0.18 2.17 2.61
CA ASN A 77 -1.07 2.83 2.25
C ASN A 77 -1.02 4.33 2.54
N GLY A 78 -0.47 4.75 3.67
CA GLY A 78 -0.32 6.17 3.99
C GLY A 78 0.57 6.91 2.98
N LEU A 79 1.68 6.29 2.55
CA LEU A 79 2.54 6.80 1.47
C LEU A 79 1.80 6.86 0.13
N PHE A 80 1.00 5.84 -0.20
CA PHE A 80 0.20 5.84 -1.41
C PHE A 80 -0.91 6.90 -1.39
N SER A 81 -1.54 7.13 -0.24
CA SER A 81 -2.51 8.20 -0.01
C SER A 81 -1.88 9.58 -0.20
N ALA A 82 -0.65 9.80 0.29
CA ALA A 82 0.11 11.02 0.04
C ALA A 82 0.36 11.21 -1.47
N ALA A 83 0.85 10.17 -2.14
CA ALA A 83 1.11 10.20 -3.59
C ALA A 83 -0.15 10.56 -4.40
N ARG A 84 -1.29 9.98 -4.02
CA ARG A 84 -2.59 10.26 -4.66
C ARG A 84 -2.95 11.73 -4.56
N LEU A 85 -2.78 12.34 -3.39
CA LEU A 85 -3.08 13.76 -3.20
C LEU A 85 -2.19 14.62 -4.11
N SER A 86 -0.90 14.29 -4.22
CA SER A 86 0.00 14.95 -5.15
C SER A 86 -0.41 14.76 -6.61
N ILE A 87 -0.85 13.56 -7.02
CA ILE A 87 -1.39 13.30 -8.37
C ILE A 87 -2.63 14.17 -8.65
N ILE A 88 -3.58 14.26 -7.71
CA ILE A 88 -4.79 15.09 -7.86
C ILE A 88 -4.42 16.57 -8.02
N GLN A 89 -3.37 17.01 -7.34
CA GLN A 89 -2.84 18.38 -7.44
C GLN A 89 -1.99 18.61 -8.71
N GLY A 90 -1.70 17.56 -9.48
CA GLY A 90 -0.82 17.60 -10.65
C GLY A 90 0.67 17.68 -10.31
N ASP A 91 1.05 17.53 -9.04
CA ASP A 91 2.45 17.48 -8.60
C ASP A 91 3.00 16.05 -8.71
N TYR A 92 3.32 15.65 -9.95
CA TYR A 92 3.82 14.32 -10.24
C TYR A 92 5.23 14.06 -9.67
N ASN A 93 6.04 15.09 -9.42
CA ASN A 93 7.36 14.91 -8.81
C ASN A 93 7.23 14.48 -7.35
N SER A 94 6.38 15.17 -6.57
CA SER A 94 6.09 14.76 -5.19
C SER A 94 5.43 13.39 -5.15
N ALA A 95 4.48 13.12 -6.07
CA ALA A 95 3.84 11.81 -6.18
C ALA A 95 4.86 10.68 -6.39
N ILE A 96 5.83 10.86 -7.29
CA ILE A 96 6.90 9.88 -7.53
C ILE A 96 7.72 9.67 -6.26
N GLY A 97 8.06 10.73 -5.52
CA GLY A 97 8.78 10.63 -4.26
C GLY A 97 8.07 9.73 -3.24
N HIS A 98 6.77 9.97 -3.03
CA HIS A 98 5.93 9.16 -2.14
C HIS A 98 5.79 7.71 -2.62
N LEU A 99 5.58 7.50 -3.92
CA LEU A 99 5.44 6.17 -4.53
C LEU A 99 6.72 5.34 -4.47
N LEU A 100 7.90 5.96 -4.61
CA LEU A 100 9.17 5.26 -4.48
C LEU A 100 9.40 4.75 -3.05
N LYS A 101 9.01 5.54 -2.04
CA LYS A 101 9.00 5.09 -0.64
C LYS A 101 8.01 3.92 -0.45
N ALA A 102 6.79 4.03 -0.97
CA ALA A 102 5.80 2.94 -0.90
C ALA A 102 6.34 1.66 -1.56
N LYS A 103 6.93 1.77 -2.76
CA LYS A 103 7.56 0.65 -3.50
C LYS A 103 8.66 -0.04 -2.71
N SER A 104 9.43 0.71 -1.91
CA SER A 104 10.51 0.15 -1.08
C SER A 104 10.00 -0.80 -0.01
N LEU A 105 8.76 -0.58 0.47
CA LEU A 105 8.07 -1.46 1.40
C LEU A 105 7.46 -2.64 0.66
N LEU A 106 6.60 -2.35 -0.33
CA LEU A 106 5.84 -3.35 -1.09
C LEU A 106 5.78 -2.97 -2.57
N LYS A 107 6.12 -3.92 -3.44
CA LYS A 107 6.09 -3.75 -4.89
C LYS A 107 4.71 -4.11 -5.46
N TRP A 108 3.65 -3.53 -4.91
CA TRP A 108 2.30 -3.84 -5.39
C TRP A 108 2.08 -3.32 -6.81
N PRO A 109 1.32 -4.06 -7.65
CA PRO A 109 0.99 -3.62 -9.01
C PRO A 109 0.39 -2.22 -9.07
N THR A 110 -0.41 -1.83 -8.07
CA THR A 110 -1.00 -0.50 -7.92
C THR A 110 0.05 0.61 -7.83
N ILE A 111 1.11 0.43 -7.04
CA ILE A 111 2.20 1.41 -6.91
C ILE A 111 3.00 1.50 -8.19
N LEU A 112 3.30 0.35 -8.80
CA LEU A 112 4.05 0.29 -10.06
C LEU A 112 3.26 0.98 -11.18
N TYR A 113 1.95 0.76 -11.25
CA TYR A 113 1.08 1.46 -12.18
C TYR A 113 1.07 2.97 -11.94
N ALA A 114 0.90 3.42 -10.69
CA ALA A 114 0.89 4.83 -10.33
C ALA A 114 2.23 5.52 -10.64
N LEU A 115 3.36 4.81 -10.50
CA LEU A 115 4.67 5.29 -10.93
C LEU A 115 4.71 5.44 -12.45
N GLY A 116 4.28 4.42 -13.20
CA GLY A 116 4.18 4.49 -14.65
C GLY A 116 3.35 5.68 -15.13
N PHE A 117 2.19 5.88 -14.51
CA PHE A 117 1.29 7.01 -14.78
C PHE A 117 1.92 8.37 -14.47
N SER A 118 2.61 8.49 -13.34
CA SER A 118 3.26 9.74 -12.93
C SER A 118 4.42 10.10 -13.86
N TYR A 119 5.27 9.14 -14.22
CA TYR A 119 6.34 9.34 -15.20
C TYR A 119 5.78 9.67 -16.60
N LYS A 120 4.70 9.00 -17.02
CA LYS A 120 4.01 9.32 -18.29
C LYS A 120 3.53 10.78 -18.29
N SER A 121 2.94 11.24 -17.18
CA SER A 121 2.45 12.61 -17.03
C SER A 121 3.58 13.65 -17.10
N LEU A 122 4.79 13.28 -16.68
CA LEU A 122 6.01 14.08 -16.84
C LEU A 122 6.69 13.91 -18.21
N LYS A 123 6.10 13.13 -19.12
CA LYS A 123 6.67 12.77 -20.44
C LYS A 123 7.98 11.99 -20.37
N ASP A 124 8.30 11.41 -19.22
CA ASP A 124 9.39 10.45 -19.07
C ASP A 124 8.90 9.07 -19.50
N TYR A 125 8.76 8.90 -20.81
CA TYR A 125 8.19 7.68 -21.41
C TYR A 125 9.07 6.45 -21.18
N LYS A 126 10.37 6.63 -20.95
CA LYS A 126 11.29 5.52 -20.67
C LYS A 126 10.98 4.91 -19.31
N ASN A 127 10.92 5.72 -18.26
CA ASN A 127 10.57 5.24 -16.93
C ASN A 127 9.11 4.78 -16.88
N ALA A 128 8.19 5.50 -17.53
CA ALA A 128 6.79 5.09 -17.61
C ALA A 128 6.62 3.65 -18.14
N LYS A 129 7.30 3.33 -19.26
CA LYS A 129 7.30 2.00 -19.85
C LYS A 129 7.78 0.93 -18.88
N ASP A 130 8.91 1.19 -18.22
CA ASP A 130 9.54 0.24 -17.30
C ASP A 130 8.61 -0.12 -16.14
N TYR A 131 7.98 0.90 -15.54
CA TYR A 131 7.05 0.70 -14.43
C TYR A 131 5.74 0.03 -14.85
N PHE A 132 5.18 0.34 -16.04
CA PHE A 132 4.00 -0.37 -16.54
C PHE A 132 4.30 -1.86 -16.82
N LYS A 133 5.48 -2.19 -17.34
CA LYS A 133 5.89 -3.60 -17.50
C LYS A 133 6.04 -4.33 -16.17
N GLN A 134 6.69 -3.71 -15.19
CA GLN A 134 6.78 -4.28 -13.84
C GLN A 134 5.39 -4.51 -13.22
N ALA A 135 4.45 -3.58 -13.41
CA ALA A 135 3.07 -3.74 -12.95
C ALA A 135 2.38 -4.95 -13.60
N LEU A 136 2.58 -5.15 -14.92
CA LEU A 136 2.04 -6.29 -15.66
C LEU A 136 2.63 -7.64 -15.21
N GLU A 137 3.93 -7.68 -14.95
CA GLU A 137 4.63 -8.89 -14.47
C GLU A 137 4.21 -9.31 -13.06
N THR A 138 3.84 -8.34 -12.22
CA THR A 138 3.46 -8.57 -10.82
C THR A 138 1.95 -8.64 -10.60
N TYR A 139 1.15 -8.50 -11.66
CA TYR A 139 -0.31 -8.38 -11.61
C TYR A 139 -1.00 -9.49 -10.79
N ASP A 140 -0.53 -10.74 -10.90
CA ASP A 140 -1.12 -11.89 -10.20
C ASP A 140 -0.56 -12.13 -8.77
N THR A 141 0.34 -11.25 -8.27
CA THR A 141 1.25 -11.61 -7.16
C THR A 141 1.01 -10.95 -5.80
N ARG A 142 -0.07 -10.17 -5.60
CA ARG A 142 -0.31 -9.51 -4.30
C ARG A 142 -0.34 -10.50 -3.13
N GLU A 143 -0.90 -11.69 -3.34
CA GLU A 143 -0.90 -12.78 -2.35
C GLU A 143 0.52 -13.30 -2.10
N ASN A 144 1.31 -13.53 -3.15
CA ASN A 144 2.69 -13.99 -3.04
C ASN A 144 3.57 -12.98 -2.28
N LEU A 145 3.37 -11.68 -2.52
CA LEU A 145 4.09 -10.61 -1.81
C LEU A 145 3.74 -10.57 -0.32
N LEU A 146 2.49 -10.88 0.06
CA LEU A 146 2.12 -10.99 1.47
C LEU A 146 2.70 -12.25 2.12
N ILE A 147 2.79 -13.36 1.38
CA ILE A 147 3.47 -14.59 1.83
C ILE A 147 4.97 -14.32 2.06
N GLU A 148 5.64 -13.54 1.21
CA GLU A 148 7.05 -13.17 1.38
C GLU A 148 7.31 -12.37 2.66
N LEU A 149 6.39 -11.49 3.05
CA LEU A 149 6.48 -10.74 4.31
C LEU A 149 6.22 -11.64 5.54
N MET A 150 5.52 -12.76 5.34
CA MET A 150 4.99 -13.60 6.40
C MET A 150 5.22 -15.10 6.09
N PRO A 151 6.47 -15.55 5.92
CA PRO A 151 6.75 -16.91 5.44
C PRO A 151 6.32 -18.01 6.43
N SER A 152 6.09 -17.67 7.69
CA SER A 152 5.60 -18.56 8.75
C SER A 152 4.07 -18.67 8.83
N PHE A 153 3.33 -17.93 7.99
CA PHE A 153 1.87 -17.87 8.05
C PHE A 153 1.24 -18.86 7.08
N SER A 154 0.13 -19.47 7.51
CA SER A 154 -0.66 -20.29 6.60
C SER A 154 -1.34 -19.41 5.55
N LYS A 155 -1.58 -19.98 4.36
CA LYS A 155 -2.24 -19.29 3.25
C LYS A 155 -3.58 -18.66 3.67
N GLU A 156 -4.33 -19.32 4.55
CA GLU A 156 -5.60 -18.85 5.09
C GLU A 156 -5.47 -17.61 5.96
N MET A 157 -4.37 -17.47 6.72
CA MET A 157 -4.10 -16.28 7.52
C MET A 157 -3.69 -15.10 6.63
N VAL A 158 -2.93 -15.36 5.56
CA VAL A 158 -2.61 -14.34 4.55
C VAL A 158 -3.87 -13.87 3.82
N MET A 159 -4.76 -14.79 3.45
CA MET A 159 -6.06 -14.43 2.85
C MET A 159 -6.93 -13.63 3.82
N ALA A 160 -6.98 -13.98 5.11
CA ALA A 160 -7.73 -13.20 6.09
C ALA A 160 -7.13 -11.80 6.31
N ALA A 161 -5.80 -11.67 6.34
CA ALA A 161 -5.11 -10.39 6.40
C ALA A 161 -5.35 -9.56 5.12
N ARG A 162 -5.34 -10.21 3.96
CA ARG A 162 -5.71 -9.61 2.67
C ARG A 162 -7.14 -9.07 2.72
N ASP A 163 -8.11 -9.88 3.15
CA ASP A 163 -9.51 -9.48 3.23
C ASP A 163 -9.73 -8.36 4.26
N ILE A 164 -8.95 -8.33 5.35
CA ILE A 164 -8.96 -7.22 6.33
C ILE A 164 -8.38 -5.94 5.72
N LEU A 165 -7.33 -6.03 4.90
CA LEU A 165 -6.73 -4.91 4.18
C LEU A 165 -7.57 -4.46 2.96
N ASP A 166 -8.30 -5.38 2.33
CA ASP A 166 -9.20 -5.14 1.20
C ASP A 166 -10.53 -4.48 1.67
N LEU A 167 -10.89 -4.58 2.95
CA LEU A 167 -12.02 -3.84 3.51
C LEU A 167 -11.81 -2.30 3.50
N GLU A 168 -10.58 -1.82 3.35
CA GLU A 168 -10.28 -0.39 3.14
C GLU A 168 -10.17 -0.02 1.65
N VAL A 169 -10.09 -1.01 0.75
CA VAL A 169 -9.98 -0.81 -0.71
C VAL A 169 -11.28 -0.28 -1.34
N LEU A 170 -12.38 -0.25 -0.58
CA LEU A 170 -13.66 0.35 -1.00
C LEU A 170 -13.64 1.89 -1.08
N GLY A 171 -12.60 2.57 -0.59
CA GLY A 171 -12.45 4.04 -0.64
C GLY A 171 -11.83 4.61 -1.93
N TYR A 172 -11.25 3.79 -2.80
CA TYR A 172 -10.39 4.28 -3.90
C TYR A 172 -11.07 4.32 -5.28
N LYS A 173 -12.41 4.31 -5.31
CA LYS A 173 -13.21 4.36 -6.53
C LYS A 173 -13.12 5.73 -7.26
N GLU A 174 -12.59 6.76 -6.60
CA GLU A 174 -12.72 8.16 -7.03
C GLU A 174 -11.63 8.65 -8.01
N ILE A 175 -10.58 7.88 -8.29
CA ILE A 175 -9.41 8.36 -9.08
C ILE A 175 -9.05 7.51 -10.30
N GLY A 176 -9.82 6.49 -10.65
CA GLY A 176 -9.55 5.62 -11.82
C GLY A 176 -8.32 4.69 -11.70
N LEU A 177 -7.40 4.97 -10.77
CA LEU A 177 -6.17 4.19 -10.53
C LEU A 177 -6.45 2.74 -10.08
N ILE A 178 -7.54 2.49 -9.35
CA ILE A 178 -7.94 1.12 -8.99
C ILE A 178 -8.50 0.36 -10.20
N ALA A 179 -9.33 0.98 -11.03
CA ALA A 179 -9.89 0.29 -12.19
C ALA A 179 -8.80 -0.19 -13.15
N MET A 180 -7.71 0.56 -13.28
CA MET A 180 -6.61 0.24 -14.20
C MET A 180 -5.49 -0.61 -13.57
N SER A 181 -5.34 -0.62 -12.24
CA SER A 181 -4.40 -1.54 -11.57
C SER A 181 -4.90 -2.98 -11.47
N PHE A 182 -6.21 -3.20 -11.66
CA PHE A 182 -6.87 -4.51 -11.70
C PHE A 182 -7.44 -4.83 -13.08
N ASP A 183 -6.94 -4.16 -14.12
CA ASP A 183 -7.27 -4.49 -15.50
C ASP A 183 -5.96 -4.70 -16.28
N LYS A 184 -5.64 -5.98 -16.49
CA LYS A 184 -4.45 -6.41 -17.22
C LYS A 184 -4.45 -5.89 -18.65
N ASP A 185 -5.62 -5.72 -19.26
CA ASP A 185 -5.75 -5.23 -20.63
C ASP A 185 -5.46 -3.73 -20.69
N ALA A 186 -5.97 -2.95 -19.72
CA ALA A 186 -5.63 -1.53 -19.58
C ALA A 186 -4.12 -1.29 -19.37
N LEU A 187 -3.45 -2.17 -18.62
CA LEU A 187 -1.98 -2.15 -18.47
C LEU A 187 -1.26 -2.42 -19.79
N GLN A 188 -1.73 -3.40 -20.57
CA GLN A 188 -1.15 -3.72 -21.88
C GLN A 188 -1.36 -2.57 -22.86
N GLU A 189 -2.54 -1.96 -22.89
CA GLU A 189 -2.83 -0.78 -23.70
C GLU A 189 -1.88 0.38 -23.35
N ALA A 190 -1.66 0.65 -22.06
CA ALA A 190 -0.73 1.68 -21.62
C ALA A 190 0.72 1.42 -22.09
N VAL A 191 1.17 0.16 -22.08
CA VAL A 191 2.50 -0.21 -22.62
C VAL A 191 2.56 0.03 -24.12
N ILE A 192 1.55 -0.39 -24.88
CA ILE A 192 1.49 -0.21 -26.34
C ILE A 192 1.48 1.27 -26.71
N GLU A 193 0.69 2.07 -26.00
CA GLU A 193 0.63 3.53 -26.19
C GLU A 193 2.01 4.17 -25.98
N ILE A 194 2.68 3.88 -24.86
CA ILE A 194 4.02 4.41 -24.58
C ILE A 194 5.05 3.96 -25.63
N GLU A 195 4.96 2.71 -26.10
CA GLU A 195 5.84 2.22 -27.15
C GLU A 195 5.65 2.94 -28.48
N SER A 196 4.45 3.44 -28.77
CA SER A 196 4.20 4.28 -29.94
C SER A 196 4.85 5.67 -29.82
N LEU A 197 4.91 6.23 -28.60
CA LEU A 197 5.47 7.55 -28.31
C LEU A 197 7.01 7.59 -28.29
N LEU A 198 7.65 6.42 -28.21
CA LEU A 198 9.11 6.27 -28.20
C LEU A 198 9.71 6.02 -29.60
N LYS A 199 8.89 5.94 -30.65
CA LYS A 199 9.30 5.78 -32.06
C LYS A 199 9.51 7.13 -32.72
#